data_AF-A0A1Y2LPS3-F1
#
_entry.id   AF-A0A1Y2LPS3-F1
#
_cell.length_a   1.000
_cell.length_b   1.000
_cell.length_c   1.000
_cell.angle_alpha   90.00
_cell.angle_beta   90.00
_cell.angle_gamma   90.00
#
_symmetry.space_group_name_H-M   'P 1'
#
loop_
_entity.id
_entity.type
_entity.pdbx_description
1 polymer ?
#
loop_
_entity_poly.entity_id
_entity_poly.type
_entity_poly.pdbx_seq_one_letter_code
_entity_poly.pdbx_strand_id
1 'polypeptide(L)'
;MSLLISLVLPNSFLTKFSCYIWLFLLLLPVVNMASASSSTVTGPSSQALTDRIIARATLDNIDLSILPFHQEALQSITQLRIDAASAPIPDFTHATRIDTHTHPIPEWFRALELSAAGRETPSWNASAHLAFMATHGIKRSVLSVSTPQANAFAAPSKFEPDAEVRRRKTIALARLLNEFVAEVCRVWPGQFSWLAVTALPYVYESVTEVEYALGELGAVGVSVLTNAEGIYPGDAAFGGLWEYLEERASEGDGREVVFIHPTDPVIALEDGRLISSRPSPLRSGLGEFYFETARAVSSITASSTPYNSALLKYPHLHWRISHGAGAFPDISERFLLGFPKEAAAAREAYRTRLWYDSAGPVWPNQVKGLTEGLHVPLEQMVFGTDYPYGIGFWDVDANIAGLADAGDISSVEKERVFWKNTQALWQEKIEW
;
A
#
# COMPACT_ATOMS: atom_id res chain seq x y z
N MET A 1 -2.90 -31.71 62.71
CA MET A 1 -1.72 -32.33 63.37
C MET A 1 -0.61 -32.36 62.34
N SER A 2 0.07 -31.24 62.11
CA SER A 2 1.24 -30.75 62.88
C SER A 2 2.42 -31.70 62.81
N LEU A 3 3.44 -31.36 62.00
CA LEU A 3 4.81 -31.26 62.48
C LEU A 3 5.69 -30.50 61.47
N LEU A 4 6.03 -29.28 61.87
CA LEU A 4 7.19 -28.51 61.43
C LEU A 4 8.46 -29.15 61.99
N ILE A 5 9.57 -29.16 61.23
CA ILE A 5 10.92 -28.89 61.74
C ILE A 5 11.65 -28.04 60.69
N SER A 6 12.29 -26.98 61.18
CA SER A 6 13.01 -25.92 60.49
C SER A 6 14.51 -26.08 60.77
N LEU A 7 15.39 -25.80 59.80
CA LEU A 7 16.81 -25.44 60.00
C LEU A 7 17.34 -24.79 58.70
N VAL A 8 17.39 -23.45 58.63
CA VAL A 8 18.57 -22.57 58.83
C VAL A 8 19.50 -22.47 57.60
N LEU A 9 19.43 -21.30 56.95
CA LEU A 9 20.35 -20.64 55.98
C LEU A 9 21.66 -20.18 56.69
N PRO A 10 22.79 -19.74 56.03
CA PRO A 10 22.80 -18.78 54.90
C PRO A 10 23.99 -18.74 53.90
N ASN A 11 23.88 -17.77 52.98
CA ASN A 11 24.89 -17.12 52.11
C ASN A 11 25.32 -17.87 50.85
N SER A 12 25.51 -17.26 49.67
CA SER A 12 25.28 -15.91 49.12
C SER A 12 25.90 -15.97 47.71
N PHE A 13 25.24 -15.53 46.63
CA PHE A 13 25.94 -14.92 45.47
C PHE A 13 24.94 -14.19 44.56
N LEU A 14 25.09 -12.87 44.53
CA LEU A 14 24.67 -11.92 43.49
C LEU A 14 25.26 -12.36 42.13
N THR A 15 24.76 -12.05 40.93
CA THR A 15 24.55 -10.75 40.26
C THR A 15 24.19 -11.12 38.80
N LYS A 16 23.22 -10.58 38.06
CA LYS A 16 23.19 -9.27 37.37
C LYS A 16 21.86 -9.19 36.59
N PHE A 17 21.01 -8.23 36.92
CA PHE A 17 20.00 -7.68 36.01
C PHE A 17 20.42 -6.22 35.77
N SER A 18 20.61 -5.83 34.50
CA SER A 18 21.00 -4.47 34.13
C SER A 18 19.77 -3.67 33.73
N CYS A 19 19.48 -2.64 34.52
CA CYS A 19 18.54 -1.57 34.18
C CYS A 19 19.14 -0.68 33.09
N TYR A 20 18.33 -0.27 32.11
CA TYR A 20 18.58 0.95 31.34
C TYR A 20 17.60 2.03 31.82
N ILE A 21 18.18 3.09 32.36
CA ILE A 21 17.51 4.31 32.83
C ILE A 21 17.34 5.22 31.62
N TRP A 22 16.10 5.64 31.33
CA TRP A 22 15.79 6.74 30.41
C TRP A 22 15.93 8.06 31.15
N LEU A 23 16.87 8.91 30.70
CA LEU A 23 17.00 10.29 31.18
C LEU A 23 16.34 11.22 30.15
N PHE A 24 15.16 11.75 30.48
CA PHE A 24 14.51 12.81 29.73
C PHE A 24 15.23 14.14 29.99
N LEU A 25 15.85 14.72 28.96
CA LEU A 25 16.32 16.11 28.95
C LEU A 25 15.40 16.91 28.03
N LEU A 26 14.56 17.74 28.67
CA LEU A 26 13.74 18.77 28.04
C LEU A 26 14.65 19.83 27.38
N LEU A 27 14.63 19.89 26.05
CA LEU A 27 15.07 21.05 25.28
C LEU A 27 13.88 21.63 24.52
N LEU A 28 13.40 22.79 25.00
CA LEU A 28 12.45 23.64 24.31
C LEU A 28 13.09 24.20 23.02
N PRO A 29 12.39 24.27 21.88
CA PRO A 29 12.88 25.00 20.73
C PRO A 29 12.59 26.49 20.89
N VAL A 30 13.65 27.29 20.86
CA VAL A 30 13.61 28.75 20.68
C VAL A 30 13.18 29.03 19.25
N VAL A 31 12.05 29.73 19.10
CA VAL A 31 11.57 30.27 17.82
C VAL A 31 12.54 31.37 17.39
N ASN A 32 13.24 31.15 16.28
CA ASN A 32 14.05 32.18 15.63
C ASN A 32 13.42 32.51 14.27
N MET A 33 12.80 33.68 14.17
CA MET A 33 12.35 34.22 12.89
C MET A 33 13.57 34.69 12.10
N ALA A 34 13.92 33.96 11.04
CA ALA A 34 14.89 34.39 10.04
C ALA A 34 14.24 34.33 8.65
N SER A 35 14.40 35.44 7.94
CA SER A 35 13.88 35.74 6.60
C SER A 35 14.22 34.68 5.55
N ALA A 36 13.24 34.39 4.69
CA ALA A 36 13.37 33.53 3.52
C ALA A 36 14.47 34.04 2.56
N SER A 37 15.56 33.29 2.46
CA SER A 37 16.47 33.30 1.32
C SER A 37 16.34 31.95 0.62
N SER A 38 16.05 31.96 -0.68
CA SER A 38 15.96 30.77 -1.52
C SER A 38 17.28 29.98 -1.49
N SER A 39 17.35 28.95 -0.66
CA SER A 39 18.40 27.94 -0.69
C SER A 39 18.02 26.88 -1.71
N THR A 40 18.76 26.82 -2.82
CA THR A 40 18.77 25.63 -3.67
C THR A 40 19.36 24.48 -2.86
N VAL A 41 18.50 23.61 -2.33
CA VAL A 41 18.93 22.35 -1.71
C VAL A 41 19.52 21.51 -2.83
N THR A 42 20.84 21.52 -2.97
CA THR A 42 21.56 20.57 -3.82
C THR A 42 21.47 19.22 -3.13
N GLY A 43 20.55 18.37 -3.59
CA GLY A 43 20.47 16.98 -3.14
C GLY A 43 21.79 16.23 -3.38
N PRO A 44 21.98 15.05 -2.75
CA PRO A 44 23.19 14.25 -2.96
C PRO A 44 23.44 14.00 -4.46
N SER A 45 24.70 13.81 -4.86
CA SER A 45 25.01 13.41 -6.24
C SER A 45 24.34 12.07 -6.59
N SER A 46 24.16 11.77 -7.88
CA SER A 46 23.64 10.46 -8.33
C SER A 46 24.42 9.29 -7.72
N GLN A 47 25.74 9.42 -7.60
CA GLN A 47 26.59 8.42 -6.94
C GLN A 47 26.23 8.25 -5.47
N ALA A 48 26.06 9.34 -4.72
CA ALA A 48 25.72 9.29 -3.31
C ALA A 48 24.31 8.67 -3.07
N LEU A 49 23.37 8.84 -4.01
CA LEU A 49 22.09 8.13 -3.96
C LEU A 49 22.27 6.62 -4.12
N THR A 50 22.99 6.19 -5.15
CA THR A 50 23.30 4.77 -5.38
C THR A 50 24.00 4.14 -4.19
N ASP A 51 25.02 4.81 -3.64
CA ASP A 51 25.77 4.33 -2.49
C ASP A 51 24.87 4.18 -1.25
N ARG A 52 23.94 5.13 -1.02
CA ARG A 52 22.94 5.03 0.06
C ARG A 52 22.04 3.81 -0.13
N ILE A 53 21.49 3.60 -1.34
CA ILE A 53 20.59 2.48 -1.64
C ILE A 53 21.31 1.15 -1.37
N ILE A 54 22.54 1.00 -1.88
CA ILE A 54 23.34 -0.22 -1.69
C ILE A 54 23.69 -0.44 -0.22
N ALA A 55 24.12 0.61 0.49
CA ALA A 55 24.46 0.53 1.90
C ALA A 55 23.25 0.12 2.76
N ARG A 56 22.07 0.71 2.49
CA ARG A 56 20.83 0.36 3.19
C ARG A 56 20.37 -1.06 2.87
N ALA A 57 20.41 -1.48 1.62
CA ALA A 57 20.11 -2.86 1.25
C ALA A 57 21.06 -3.85 1.95
N THR A 58 22.36 -3.54 2.00
CA THR A 58 23.37 -4.37 2.69
C THR A 58 23.10 -4.49 4.18
N LEU A 59 22.73 -3.38 4.84
CA LEU A 59 22.39 -3.37 6.28
C LEU A 59 21.24 -4.32 6.59
N ASP A 60 20.25 -4.38 5.69
CA ASP A 60 19.05 -5.20 5.82
C ASP A 60 19.25 -6.62 5.24
N ASN A 61 20.48 -7.00 4.89
CA ASN A 61 20.86 -8.27 4.25
C ASN A 61 20.16 -8.55 2.90
N ILE A 62 19.85 -7.50 2.16
CA ILE A 62 19.24 -7.56 0.82
C ILE A 62 20.33 -7.43 -0.25
N ASP A 63 20.60 -8.52 -0.95
CA ASP A 63 21.52 -8.55 -2.09
C ASP A 63 20.79 -8.14 -3.38
N LEU A 64 20.98 -6.89 -3.81
CA LEU A 64 20.39 -6.38 -5.05
C LEU A 64 20.94 -7.08 -6.30
N SER A 65 22.17 -7.63 -6.25
CA SER A 65 22.82 -8.22 -7.42
C SER A 65 22.15 -9.51 -7.91
N ILE A 66 21.29 -10.11 -7.09
CA ILE A 66 20.44 -11.25 -7.46
C ILE A 66 19.46 -10.92 -8.61
N LEU A 67 19.16 -9.62 -8.79
CA LEU A 67 18.37 -9.13 -9.91
C LEU A 67 19.31 -8.75 -11.06
N PRO A 68 19.21 -9.40 -12.24
CA PRO A 68 20.13 -9.12 -13.34
C PRO A 68 20.05 -7.68 -13.87
N PHE A 69 18.93 -7.00 -13.62
CA PHE A 69 18.67 -5.60 -14.02
C PHE A 69 18.92 -4.58 -12.89
N HIS A 70 19.52 -4.96 -11.75
CA HIS A 70 19.69 -4.02 -10.62
C HIS A 70 20.47 -2.76 -10.98
N GLN A 71 21.48 -2.85 -11.86
CA GLN A 71 22.25 -1.67 -12.29
C GLN A 71 21.39 -0.71 -13.12
N GLU A 72 20.56 -1.25 -14.03
CA GLU A 72 19.59 -0.47 -14.81
C GLU A 72 18.57 0.20 -13.87
N ALA A 73 18.10 -0.51 -12.85
CA ALA A 73 17.18 0.04 -11.86
C ALA A 73 17.81 1.20 -11.08
N LEU A 74 19.03 1.04 -10.55
CA LEU A 74 19.74 2.08 -9.82
C LEU A 74 20.01 3.31 -10.72
N GLN A 75 20.41 3.10 -11.97
CA GLN A 75 20.57 4.16 -12.96
C GLN A 75 19.26 4.90 -13.19
N SER A 76 18.16 4.18 -13.44
CA SER A 76 16.81 4.74 -13.61
C SER A 76 16.37 5.57 -12.41
N ILE A 77 16.62 5.12 -11.18
CA ILE A 77 16.31 5.87 -9.95
C ILE A 77 17.11 7.19 -9.92
N THR A 78 18.42 7.15 -10.17
CA THR A 78 19.24 8.37 -10.16
C THR A 78 18.89 9.34 -11.29
N GLN A 79 18.43 8.83 -12.43
CA GLN A 79 18.04 9.62 -13.60
C GLN A 79 16.82 10.51 -13.31
N LEU A 80 15.93 10.12 -12.39
CA LEU A 80 14.77 10.93 -11.98
C LEU A 80 15.16 12.34 -11.52
N ARG A 81 16.34 12.52 -10.91
CA ARG A 81 16.83 13.85 -10.49
C ARG A 81 17.14 14.77 -11.66
N ILE A 82 17.70 14.19 -12.73
CA ILE A 82 18.06 14.92 -13.94
C ILE A 82 16.80 15.27 -14.73
N ASP A 83 15.87 14.32 -14.82
CA ASP A 83 14.59 14.50 -15.49
C ASP A 83 13.78 15.59 -14.77
N ALA A 84 13.71 15.58 -13.44
CA ALA A 84 13.03 16.60 -12.67
C ALA A 84 13.65 18.01 -12.81
N ALA A 85 14.97 18.10 -12.93
CA ALA A 85 15.66 19.39 -13.12
C ALA A 85 15.38 20.03 -14.50
N SER A 86 14.96 19.24 -15.48
CA SER A 86 14.74 19.68 -16.86
C SER A 86 13.26 19.66 -17.30
N ALA A 87 12.40 18.95 -16.57
CA ALA A 87 10.99 18.82 -16.91
C ALA A 87 10.19 20.08 -16.51
N PRO A 88 9.43 20.69 -17.44
CA PRO A 88 8.48 21.73 -17.07
C PRO A 88 7.36 21.12 -16.21
N ILE A 89 7.08 21.75 -15.06
CA ILE A 89 5.94 21.37 -14.23
C ILE A 89 4.69 22.04 -14.81
N PRO A 90 3.63 21.28 -15.14
CA PRO A 90 2.36 21.84 -15.60
C PRO A 90 1.73 22.80 -14.57
N ASP A 91 0.75 23.59 -15.00
CA ASP A 91 -0.02 24.46 -14.11
C ASP A 91 -1.02 23.64 -13.27
N PHE A 92 -0.89 23.71 -11.94
CA PHE A 92 -1.77 23.08 -10.97
C PHE A 92 -2.63 24.09 -10.19
N THR A 93 -2.65 25.38 -10.58
CA THR A 93 -3.28 26.48 -9.82
C THR A 93 -4.74 26.22 -9.46
N HIS A 94 -5.48 25.52 -10.33
CA HIS A 94 -6.90 25.19 -10.12
C HIS A 94 -7.15 23.71 -9.79
N ALA A 95 -6.08 22.92 -9.65
CA ALA A 95 -6.18 21.50 -9.33
C ALA A 95 -6.48 21.32 -7.83
N THR A 96 -7.45 20.45 -7.53
CA THR A 96 -7.88 20.16 -6.14
C THR A 96 -8.04 18.68 -5.85
N ARG A 97 -8.29 17.84 -6.87
CA ARG A 97 -8.53 16.41 -6.68
C ARG A 97 -7.29 15.72 -6.14
N ILE A 98 -7.49 14.68 -5.33
CA ILE A 98 -6.40 13.81 -4.87
C ILE A 98 -6.68 12.40 -5.36
N ASP A 99 -5.84 11.92 -6.27
CA ASP A 99 -5.95 10.58 -6.83
C ASP A 99 -5.26 9.57 -5.92
N THR A 100 -6.03 8.67 -5.32
CA THR A 100 -5.48 7.69 -4.39
C THR A 100 -5.13 6.36 -5.06
N HIS A 101 -5.49 6.15 -6.32
CA HIS A 101 -5.31 4.88 -7.02
C HIS A 101 -4.60 5.12 -8.34
N THR A 102 -3.27 5.07 -8.31
CA THR A 102 -2.41 5.27 -9.49
C THR A 102 -1.08 4.54 -9.33
N HIS A 103 -0.45 4.22 -10.46
CA HIS A 103 0.61 3.23 -10.56
C HIS A 103 1.84 3.76 -11.30
N PRO A 104 2.96 3.98 -10.59
CA PRO A 104 4.24 4.18 -11.25
C PRO A 104 4.74 2.84 -11.82
N ILE A 105 5.29 2.87 -13.03
CA ILE A 105 5.80 1.68 -13.72
C ILE A 105 7.20 2.01 -14.27
N PRO A 106 8.27 1.71 -13.53
CA PRO A 106 9.62 1.86 -14.06
C PRO A 106 9.83 0.91 -15.24
N GLU A 107 10.61 1.33 -16.25
CA GLU A 107 10.78 0.55 -17.49
C GLU A 107 11.39 -0.83 -17.24
N TRP A 108 12.35 -0.94 -16.31
CA TRP A 108 12.94 -2.22 -15.91
C TRP A 108 11.91 -3.18 -15.27
N PHE A 109 10.88 -2.65 -14.59
CA PHE A 109 9.79 -3.47 -14.06
C PHE A 109 8.81 -3.85 -15.16
N ARG A 110 8.51 -2.93 -16.08
CA ARG A 110 7.70 -3.22 -17.27
C ARG A 110 8.34 -4.31 -18.15
N ALA A 111 9.65 -4.30 -18.29
CA ALA A 111 10.41 -5.31 -19.02
C ALA A 111 10.39 -6.69 -18.32
N LEU A 112 10.31 -6.70 -16.98
CA LEU A 112 10.14 -7.91 -16.19
C LEU A 112 8.72 -8.48 -16.31
N GLU A 113 7.69 -7.61 -16.24
CA GLU A 113 6.28 -8.00 -16.30
C GLU A 113 5.60 -7.38 -17.53
N LEU A 114 5.64 -8.10 -18.64
CA LEU A 114 5.05 -7.65 -19.90
C LEU A 114 3.51 -7.69 -19.91
N SER A 115 2.88 -8.45 -19.01
CA SER A 115 1.42 -8.57 -18.98
C SER A 115 0.82 -8.56 -17.58
N ALA A 116 0.41 -7.37 -17.13
CA ALA A 116 -0.45 -7.23 -15.97
C ALA A 116 -1.95 -7.33 -16.34
N ALA A 117 -2.72 -8.04 -15.52
CA ALA A 117 -4.20 -8.14 -15.62
C ALA A 117 -4.74 -8.65 -16.97
N GLY A 118 -3.95 -9.42 -17.72
CA GLY A 118 -4.35 -9.96 -19.02
C GLY A 118 -4.32 -8.96 -20.18
N ARG A 119 -3.57 -7.85 -20.03
CA ARG A 119 -3.22 -6.93 -21.12
C ARG A 119 -1.72 -6.60 -21.08
N GLU A 120 -1.21 -5.94 -22.11
CA GLU A 120 0.15 -5.40 -22.10
C GLU A 120 0.29 -4.37 -20.98
N THR A 121 1.38 -4.48 -20.22
CA THR A 121 1.75 -3.50 -19.19
C THR A 121 2.02 -2.14 -19.85
N PRO A 122 1.26 -1.08 -19.50
CA PRO A 122 1.41 0.23 -20.11
C PRO A 122 2.76 0.86 -19.76
N SER A 123 3.25 1.72 -20.63
CA SER A 123 4.39 2.59 -20.33
C SER A 123 4.01 3.64 -19.29
N TRP A 124 4.96 4.07 -18.48
CA TRP A 124 4.78 5.19 -17.55
C TRP A 124 6.04 6.05 -17.50
N ASN A 125 5.85 7.37 -17.38
CA ASN A 125 6.87 8.29 -16.91
C ASN A 125 6.24 9.43 -16.12
N ALA A 126 7.03 10.07 -15.26
CA ALA A 126 6.55 11.12 -14.37
C ALA A 126 5.98 12.33 -15.14
N SER A 127 6.63 12.77 -16.22
CA SER A 127 6.18 13.92 -17.02
C SER A 127 4.78 13.71 -17.62
N ALA A 128 4.52 12.53 -18.18
CA ALA A 128 3.21 12.16 -18.70
C ALA A 128 2.16 12.06 -17.58
N HIS A 129 2.53 11.54 -16.41
CA HIS A 129 1.65 11.48 -15.26
C HIS A 129 1.31 12.89 -14.73
N LEU A 130 2.28 13.79 -14.63
CA LEU A 130 2.07 15.19 -14.24
C LEU A 130 1.15 15.92 -15.23
N ALA A 131 1.35 15.70 -16.54
CA ALA A 131 0.47 16.25 -17.56
C ALA A 131 -0.97 15.73 -17.43
N PHE A 132 -1.14 14.42 -17.25
CA PHE A 132 -2.43 13.80 -16.97
C PHE A 132 -3.09 14.40 -15.72
N MET A 133 -2.34 14.56 -14.63
CA MET A 133 -2.86 15.15 -13.40
C MET A 133 -3.38 16.58 -13.64
N ALA A 134 -2.59 17.41 -14.32
CA ALA A 134 -2.97 18.79 -14.60
C ALA A 134 -4.23 18.89 -15.48
N THR A 135 -4.34 18.07 -16.52
CA THR A 135 -5.53 18.08 -17.40
C THR A 135 -6.81 17.62 -16.70
N HIS A 136 -6.69 16.80 -15.65
CA HIS A 136 -7.82 16.29 -14.87
C HIS A 136 -8.02 17.02 -13.52
N GLY A 137 -7.31 18.13 -13.29
CA GLY A 137 -7.42 18.91 -12.04
C GLY A 137 -7.03 18.12 -10.79
N ILE A 138 -6.13 17.16 -10.93
CA ILE A 138 -5.54 16.36 -9.85
C ILE A 138 -4.32 17.11 -9.32
N LYS A 139 -4.39 17.54 -8.06
CA LYS A 139 -3.30 18.27 -7.41
C LYS A 139 -2.20 17.33 -6.96
N ARG A 140 -2.59 16.18 -6.41
CA ARG A 140 -1.69 15.20 -5.82
C ARG A 140 -2.16 13.79 -6.13
N SER A 141 -1.21 12.89 -6.34
CA SER A 141 -1.48 11.47 -6.50
C SER A 141 -0.74 10.64 -5.44
N VAL A 142 -1.42 9.66 -4.84
CA VAL A 142 -0.84 8.70 -3.91
C VAL A 142 -0.48 7.43 -4.67
N LEU A 143 0.79 7.32 -5.03
CA LEU A 143 1.36 6.26 -5.84
C LEU A 143 1.35 4.91 -5.11
N SER A 144 1.01 3.86 -5.84
CA SER A 144 1.15 2.47 -5.37
C SER A 144 1.57 1.59 -6.55
N VAL A 145 2.58 0.75 -6.41
CA VAL A 145 2.97 -0.15 -7.51
C VAL A 145 1.83 -1.16 -7.74
N SER A 146 1.43 -1.36 -9.01
CA SER A 146 0.35 -2.29 -9.37
C SER A 146 0.80 -3.75 -9.26
N THR A 147 -0.11 -4.68 -9.48
CA THR A 147 0.18 -6.12 -9.60
C THR A 147 1.23 -6.39 -10.68
N PRO A 148 2.15 -7.36 -10.48
CA PRO A 148 2.31 -8.26 -9.34
C PRO A 148 3.16 -7.69 -8.18
N GLN A 149 3.47 -6.39 -8.18
CA GLN A 149 4.39 -5.76 -7.20
C GLN A 149 5.70 -6.56 -7.07
N ALA A 150 6.15 -6.83 -5.85
CA ALA A 150 7.34 -7.64 -5.58
C ALA A 150 7.17 -9.13 -5.97
N ASN A 151 5.93 -9.61 -6.14
CA ASN A 151 5.61 -11.01 -6.43
C ASN A 151 5.80 -11.44 -7.90
N ALA A 152 6.52 -10.64 -8.69
CA ALA A 152 6.91 -10.99 -10.06
C ALA A 152 7.72 -12.30 -10.15
N PHE A 153 8.29 -12.77 -9.04
CA PHE A 153 9.04 -14.03 -8.95
C PHE A 153 8.32 -15.11 -8.15
N ALA A 154 7.02 -15.01 -7.89
CA ALA A 154 6.28 -15.99 -7.07
C ALA A 154 6.30 -17.41 -7.67
N ALA A 155 5.92 -17.53 -8.94
CA ALA A 155 5.77 -18.83 -9.58
C ALA A 155 7.11 -19.42 -10.05
N PRO A 156 7.35 -20.73 -9.88
CA PRO A 156 8.52 -21.39 -10.45
C PRO A 156 8.48 -21.27 -11.98
N SER A 157 9.60 -20.88 -12.58
CA SER A 157 9.76 -20.87 -14.03
C SER A 157 10.82 -21.89 -14.45
N LYS A 158 10.86 -22.20 -15.76
CA LYS A 158 11.94 -23.02 -16.34
C LYS A 158 13.33 -22.43 -16.02
N PHE A 159 13.41 -21.12 -15.85
CA PHE A 159 14.66 -20.40 -15.64
C PHE A 159 14.99 -20.17 -14.16
N GLU A 160 14.01 -20.31 -13.26
CA GLU A 160 14.21 -20.10 -11.83
C GLU A 160 13.32 -21.05 -10.99
N PRO A 161 13.70 -22.34 -10.89
CA PRO A 161 12.94 -23.32 -10.11
C PRO A 161 13.22 -23.25 -8.61
N ASP A 162 14.30 -22.60 -8.18
CA ASP A 162 14.72 -22.54 -6.78
C ASP A 162 13.88 -21.52 -5.98
N ALA A 163 13.24 -22.00 -4.90
CA ALA A 163 12.35 -21.17 -4.08
C ALA A 163 13.10 -20.09 -3.27
N GLU A 164 14.31 -20.39 -2.78
CA GLU A 164 15.10 -19.41 -2.02
C GLU A 164 15.61 -18.30 -2.94
N VAL A 165 15.99 -18.64 -4.17
CA VAL A 165 16.37 -17.62 -5.15
C VAL A 165 15.19 -16.71 -5.50
N ARG A 166 13.99 -17.29 -5.72
CA ARG A 166 12.76 -16.50 -5.98
C ARG A 166 12.39 -15.58 -4.81
N ARG A 167 12.50 -16.09 -3.59
CA ARG A 167 12.34 -15.32 -2.36
C ARG A 167 13.30 -14.13 -2.30
N ARG A 168 14.60 -14.36 -2.47
CA ARG A 168 15.62 -13.29 -2.47
C ARG A 168 15.39 -12.25 -3.55
N LYS A 169 14.95 -12.67 -4.75
CA LYS A 169 14.56 -11.75 -5.83
C LYS A 169 13.34 -10.91 -5.48
N THR A 170 12.33 -11.49 -4.84
CA THR A 170 11.13 -10.78 -4.35
C THR A 170 11.51 -9.67 -3.37
N ILE A 171 12.36 -10.00 -2.38
CA ILE A 171 12.84 -9.03 -1.38
C ILE A 171 13.66 -7.90 -2.03
N ALA A 172 14.60 -8.25 -2.92
CA ALA A 172 15.40 -7.25 -3.65
C ALA A 172 14.53 -6.35 -4.55
N LEU A 173 13.48 -6.92 -5.15
CA LEU A 173 12.56 -6.18 -6.02
C LEU A 173 11.72 -5.19 -5.21
N ALA A 174 11.22 -5.58 -4.03
CA ALA A 174 10.52 -4.67 -3.11
C ALA A 174 11.38 -3.45 -2.78
N ARG A 175 12.67 -3.66 -2.42
CA ARG A 175 13.61 -2.56 -2.14
C ARG A 175 13.78 -1.62 -3.33
N LEU A 176 14.00 -2.14 -4.53
CA LEU A 176 14.18 -1.29 -5.73
C LEU A 176 12.91 -0.52 -6.10
N LEU A 177 11.73 -1.15 -5.98
CA LEU A 177 10.45 -0.49 -6.21
C LEU A 177 10.20 0.63 -5.20
N ASN A 178 10.43 0.38 -3.91
CA ASN A 178 10.28 1.39 -2.87
C ASN A 178 11.23 2.57 -3.07
N GLU A 179 12.51 2.30 -3.36
CA GLU A 179 13.50 3.36 -3.62
C GLU A 179 13.16 4.18 -4.86
N PHE A 180 12.64 3.55 -5.91
CA PHE A 180 12.17 4.24 -7.11
C PHE A 180 11.00 5.18 -6.81
N VAL A 181 9.94 4.68 -6.17
CA VAL A 181 8.75 5.49 -5.89
C VAL A 181 9.06 6.59 -4.87
N ALA A 182 9.90 6.31 -3.87
CA ALA A 182 10.40 7.31 -2.93
C ALA A 182 11.17 8.42 -3.65
N GLU A 183 12.02 8.09 -4.62
CA GLU A 183 12.75 9.10 -5.37
C GLU A 183 11.83 9.93 -6.28
N VAL A 184 10.81 9.33 -6.91
CA VAL A 184 9.76 10.07 -7.63
C VAL A 184 9.09 11.10 -6.73
N CYS A 185 8.70 10.72 -5.51
CA CYS A 185 8.06 11.64 -4.57
C CYS A 185 9.04 12.70 -4.04
N ARG A 186 10.32 12.37 -3.88
CA ARG A 186 11.35 13.31 -3.43
C ARG A 186 11.60 14.42 -4.45
N VAL A 187 11.55 14.12 -5.74
CA VAL A 187 11.82 15.11 -6.80
C VAL A 187 10.57 15.90 -7.21
N TRP A 188 9.35 15.39 -6.97
CA TRP A 188 8.08 16.12 -7.12
C TRP A 188 7.20 16.07 -5.85
N PRO A 189 7.65 16.66 -4.73
CA PRO A 189 7.00 16.49 -3.42
C PRO A 189 5.63 17.16 -3.31
N GLY A 190 5.33 18.14 -4.18
CA GLY A 190 4.02 18.79 -4.25
C GLY A 190 2.94 17.97 -4.97
N GLN A 191 3.35 16.99 -5.78
CA GLN A 191 2.47 16.25 -6.69
C GLN A 191 2.33 14.78 -6.31
N PHE A 192 3.33 14.18 -5.66
CA PHE A 192 3.29 12.76 -5.32
C PHE A 192 3.49 12.48 -3.83
N SER A 193 2.71 11.53 -3.34
CA SER A 193 2.92 10.77 -2.09
C SER A 193 2.84 9.29 -2.47
N TRP A 194 3.16 8.34 -1.57
CA TRP A 194 3.22 6.94 -1.97
C TRP A 194 3.02 5.92 -0.85
N LEU A 195 2.65 4.70 -1.24
CA LEU A 195 2.47 3.55 -0.37
C LEU A 195 3.61 2.54 -0.57
N ALA A 196 4.15 2.03 0.53
CA ALA A 196 5.23 1.06 0.52
C ALA A 196 4.78 -0.28 -0.10
N VAL A 197 5.66 -0.85 -0.92
CA VAL A 197 5.57 -2.24 -1.40
C VAL A 197 6.11 -3.16 -0.30
N THR A 198 5.38 -4.25 -0.07
CA THR A 198 5.78 -5.31 0.87
C THR A 198 6.48 -6.47 0.14
N ALA A 199 7.20 -7.31 0.89
CA ALA A 199 7.80 -8.54 0.39
C ALA A 199 6.96 -9.78 0.74
N LEU A 200 5.63 -9.64 0.87
CA LEU A 200 4.75 -10.76 1.21
C LEU A 200 4.85 -11.87 0.15
N PRO A 201 4.86 -13.16 0.54
CA PRO A 201 4.46 -13.69 1.85
C PRO A 201 5.57 -13.77 2.90
N TYR A 202 6.75 -13.20 2.63
CA TYR A 202 7.90 -13.23 3.55
C TYR A 202 7.76 -12.14 4.62
N VAL A 203 7.08 -12.47 5.72
CA VAL A 203 6.62 -11.49 6.72
C VAL A 203 7.76 -10.78 7.45
N TYR A 204 8.81 -11.50 7.85
CA TYR A 204 9.96 -10.88 8.52
C TYR A 204 10.59 -9.80 7.62
N GLU A 205 10.86 -10.14 6.36
CA GLU A 205 11.42 -9.20 5.39
C GLU A 205 10.45 -8.08 5.02
N SER A 206 9.14 -8.37 5.01
CA SER A 206 8.11 -7.35 4.78
C SER A 206 8.11 -6.32 5.89
N VAL A 207 8.25 -6.72 7.16
CA VAL A 207 8.36 -5.80 8.29
C VAL A 207 9.64 -4.96 8.18
N THR A 208 10.78 -5.58 7.91
CA THR A 208 12.06 -4.85 7.71
C THR A 208 11.94 -3.81 6.59
N GLU A 209 11.36 -4.17 5.45
CA GLU A 209 11.22 -3.26 4.32
C GLU A 209 10.20 -2.14 4.59
N VAL A 210 9.08 -2.45 5.24
CA VAL A 210 8.04 -1.47 5.60
C VAL A 210 8.55 -0.49 6.66
N GLU A 211 9.33 -0.95 7.64
CA GLU A 211 9.98 -0.10 8.63
C GLU A 211 10.89 0.93 7.96
N TYR A 212 11.71 0.48 7.02
CA TYR A 212 12.55 1.37 6.22
C TYR A 212 11.73 2.34 5.38
N ALA A 213 10.70 1.86 4.69
CA ALA A 213 9.88 2.69 3.80
C ALA A 213 9.09 3.77 4.55
N LEU A 214 8.45 3.43 5.66
CA LEU A 214 7.65 4.36 6.48
C LEU A 214 8.54 5.27 7.34
N GLY A 215 9.66 4.75 7.86
CA GLY A 215 10.54 5.46 8.79
C GLY A 215 11.57 6.36 8.11
N GLU A 216 12.13 5.95 6.98
CA GLU A 216 13.26 6.65 6.34
C GLU A 216 12.94 7.18 4.94
N LEU A 217 12.10 6.49 4.16
CA LEU A 217 11.79 6.90 2.79
C LEU A 217 10.54 7.79 2.67
N GLY A 218 9.73 7.89 3.72
CA GLY A 218 8.54 8.75 3.77
C GLY A 218 7.32 8.18 3.04
N ALA A 219 7.17 6.85 2.99
CA ALA A 219 5.89 6.25 2.61
C ALA A 219 4.80 6.65 3.62
N VAL A 220 3.57 6.82 3.14
CA VAL A 220 2.42 7.29 3.94
C VAL A 220 1.42 6.17 4.26
N GLY A 221 1.84 4.93 4.08
CA GLY A 221 1.06 3.71 4.28
C GLY A 221 1.67 2.57 3.48
N VAL A 222 0.98 1.44 3.44
CA VAL A 222 1.43 0.24 2.72
C VAL A 222 0.41 -0.19 1.67
N SER A 223 0.90 -0.80 0.59
CA SER A 223 0.09 -1.45 -0.42
C SER A 223 0.34 -2.95 -0.37
N VAL A 224 -0.75 -3.72 -0.34
CA VAL A 224 -0.72 -5.18 -0.43
C VAL A 224 -1.65 -5.65 -1.53
N LEU A 225 -1.37 -6.82 -2.09
CA LEU A 225 -2.21 -7.43 -3.08
C LEU A 225 -3.36 -8.22 -2.42
N THR A 226 -4.43 -8.52 -3.18
CA THR A 226 -5.55 -9.34 -2.70
C THR A 226 -5.12 -10.74 -2.27
N ASN A 227 -4.01 -11.25 -2.81
CA ASN A 227 -3.31 -12.41 -2.30
C ASN A 227 -1.79 -12.25 -2.57
N ALA A 228 -0.96 -12.90 -1.77
CA ALA A 228 0.46 -13.11 -2.05
C ALA A 228 0.73 -14.62 -2.07
N GLU A 229 1.08 -15.14 -3.25
CA GLU A 229 1.27 -16.58 -3.48
C GLU A 229 0.06 -17.43 -3.05
N GLY A 230 -1.16 -16.90 -3.20
CA GLY A 230 -2.41 -17.58 -2.81
C GLY A 230 -2.82 -17.41 -1.34
N ILE A 231 -2.00 -16.73 -0.53
CA ILE A 231 -2.32 -16.39 0.86
C ILE A 231 -3.01 -15.01 0.89
N TYR A 232 -4.20 -14.94 1.50
CA TYR A 232 -5.00 -13.70 1.55
C TYR A 232 -4.61 -12.81 2.75
N PRO A 233 -4.81 -11.48 2.68
CA PRO A 233 -4.43 -10.53 3.73
C PRO A 233 -4.90 -10.84 5.15
N GLY A 234 -6.06 -11.50 5.30
CA GLY A 234 -6.59 -11.86 6.62
C GLY A 234 -5.95 -13.10 7.27
N ASP A 235 -5.10 -13.83 6.54
CA ASP A 235 -4.47 -15.05 7.05
C ASP A 235 -3.58 -14.73 8.26
N ALA A 236 -3.65 -15.56 9.31
CA ALA A 236 -2.83 -15.37 10.50
C ALA A 236 -1.33 -15.38 10.20
N ALA A 237 -0.89 -15.99 9.09
CA ALA A 237 0.49 -15.92 8.63
C ALA A 237 1.00 -14.48 8.47
N PHE A 238 0.15 -13.54 8.04
CA PHE A 238 0.53 -12.13 7.87
C PHE A 238 0.39 -11.30 9.15
N GLY A 239 -0.01 -11.93 10.27
CA GLY A 239 -0.25 -11.26 11.54
C GLY A 239 0.92 -10.42 12.04
N GLY A 240 2.17 -10.84 11.81
CA GLY A 240 3.35 -10.07 12.22
C GLY A 240 3.49 -8.71 11.52
N LEU A 241 3.08 -8.60 10.24
CA LEU A 241 3.06 -7.31 9.53
C LEU A 241 1.97 -6.40 10.11
N TRP A 242 0.80 -6.97 10.40
CA TRP A 242 -0.31 -6.22 10.97
C TRP A 242 -0.05 -5.78 12.41
N GLU A 243 0.63 -6.60 13.21
CA GLU A 243 1.08 -6.26 14.55
C GLU A 243 2.05 -5.09 14.53
N TYR A 244 3.05 -5.11 13.64
CA TYR A 244 3.97 -3.98 13.46
C TYR A 244 3.24 -2.67 13.10
N LEU A 245 2.32 -2.71 12.13
CA LEU A 245 1.58 -1.51 11.70
C LEU A 245 0.60 -1.02 12.78
N GLU A 246 -0.04 -1.92 13.52
CA GLU A 246 -0.92 -1.59 14.64
C GLU A 246 -0.14 -0.91 15.77
N GLU A 247 1.02 -1.46 16.15
CA GLU A 247 1.90 -0.88 17.17
C GLU A 247 2.34 0.53 16.75
N ARG A 248 2.84 0.67 15.51
CA ARG A 248 3.22 1.97 14.94
C ARG A 248 2.06 2.97 14.95
N ALA A 249 0.87 2.55 14.54
CA ALA A 249 -0.31 3.40 14.54
C ALA A 249 -0.66 3.86 15.97
N SER A 250 -0.58 2.95 16.94
CA SER A 250 -0.92 3.22 18.35
C SER A 250 0.04 4.19 19.04
N GLU A 251 1.32 4.19 18.63
CA GLU A 251 2.35 5.10 19.14
C GLU A 251 2.38 6.45 18.38
N GLY A 252 1.86 6.47 17.16
CA GLY A 252 1.86 7.62 16.26
C GLY A 252 0.55 8.42 16.28
N ASP A 253 0.02 8.70 15.09
CA ASP A 253 -1.18 9.50 14.85
C ASP A 253 -2.50 8.71 14.97
N GLY A 254 -2.44 7.48 15.51
CA GLY A 254 -3.60 6.63 15.75
C GLY A 254 -4.11 5.90 14.51
N ARG A 255 -3.37 5.93 13.38
CA ARG A 255 -3.82 5.28 12.15
C ARG A 255 -2.66 4.80 11.28
N GLU A 256 -2.77 3.59 10.71
CA GLU A 256 -1.98 3.21 9.53
C GLU A 256 -2.87 2.81 8.36
N VAL A 257 -2.51 3.26 7.16
CA VAL A 257 -3.29 3.01 5.94
C VAL A 257 -2.74 1.80 5.20
N VAL A 258 -3.61 0.82 4.96
CA VAL A 258 -3.31 -0.38 4.17
C VAL A 258 -4.20 -0.38 2.94
N PHE A 259 -3.61 -0.27 1.75
CA PHE A 259 -4.31 -0.41 0.49
C PHE A 259 -4.31 -1.85 0.02
N ILE A 260 -5.49 -2.41 -0.25
CA ILE A 260 -5.65 -3.72 -0.90
C ILE A 260 -5.91 -3.51 -2.39
N HIS A 261 -4.92 -3.83 -3.21
CA HIS A 261 -5.00 -3.79 -4.66
C HIS A 261 -5.21 -5.19 -5.25
N PRO A 262 -6.06 -5.40 -6.27
CA PRO A 262 -6.27 -6.72 -6.83
C PRO A 262 -5.06 -7.27 -7.59
N THR A 263 -4.90 -8.58 -7.53
CA THR A 263 -3.99 -9.37 -8.36
C THR A 263 -4.73 -10.58 -8.92
N ASP A 264 -4.08 -11.35 -9.79
CA ASP A 264 -4.64 -12.58 -10.33
C ASP A 264 -4.88 -13.63 -9.23
N PRO A 265 -6.02 -14.36 -9.29
CA PRO A 265 -6.33 -15.38 -8.31
C PRO A 265 -5.46 -16.62 -8.56
N VAL A 266 -4.70 -17.05 -7.56
CA VAL A 266 -3.88 -18.27 -7.62
C VAL A 266 -4.21 -19.23 -6.49
N ILE A 267 -4.03 -20.52 -6.74
CA ILE A 267 -4.09 -21.58 -5.72
C ILE A 267 -2.67 -22.08 -5.48
N ALA A 268 -2.25 -22.09 -4.21
CA ALA A 268 -1.05 -22.79 -3.77
C ALA A 268 -1.36 -24.27 -3.55
N LEU A 269 -0.59 -25.14 -4.21
CA LEU A 269 -0.63 -26.58 -4.00
C LEU A 269 0.31 -26.98 -2.86
N GLU A 270 0.07 -28.13 -2.24
CA GLU A 270 0.90 -28.67 -1.15
C GLU A 270 2.37 -28.87 -1.56
N ASP A 271 2.63 -29.06 -2.86
CA ASP A 271 3.98 -29.20 -3.43
C ASP A 271 4.66 -27.86 -3.76
N GLY A 272 4.07 -26.73 -3.35
CA GLY A 272 4.61 -25.39 -3.55
C GLY A 272 4.38 -24.80 -4.95
N ARG A 273 3.66 -25.51 -5.84
CA ARG A 273 3.27 -24.93 -7.14
C ARG A 273 2.11 -23.96 -6.96
N LEU A 274 2.18 -22.85 -7.70
CA LEU A 274 1.07 -21.93 -7.88
C LEU A 274 0.37 -22.22 -9.19
N ILE A 275 -0.94 -22.42 -9.15
CA ILE A 275 -1.77 -22.58 -10.34
C ILE A 275 -2.72 -21.40 -10.47
N SER A 276 -2.89 -20.90 -11.70
CA SER A 276 -3.94 -19.92 -11.96
C SER A 276 -5.30 -20.53 -11.62
N SER A 277 -6.08 -19.81 -10.82
CA SER A 277 -7.44 -20.21 -10.47
C SER A 277 -8.50 -19.38 -11.20
N ARG A 278 -8.07 -18.63 -12.23
CA ARG A 278 -8.94 -17.85 -13.10
C ARG A 278 -9.87 -18.79 -13.86
N PRO A 279 -11.19 -18.80 -13.59
CA PRO A 279 -12.12 -19.71 -14.26
C PRO A 279 -12.42 -19.29 -15.71
N SER A 280 -12.27 -18.00 -16.02
CA SER A 280 -12.63 -17.40 -17.32
C SER A 280 -11.39 -17.03 -18.15
N PRO A 281 -11.41 -17.16 -19.49
CA PRO A 281 -10.34 -16.65 -20.34
C PRO A 281 -10.34 -15.11 -20.45
N LEU A 282 -11.38 -14.43 -19.98
CA LEU A 282 -11.51 -12.97 -20.00
C LEU A 282 -10.41 -12.30 -19.18
N ARG A 283 -9.99 -11.10 -19.60
CA ARG A 283 -9.00 -10.29 -18.88
C ARG A 283 -9.42 -10.12 -17.42
N SER A 284 -8.48 -10.28 -16.49
CA SER A 284 -8.79 -10.35 -15.06
C SER A 284 -9.41 -9.05 -14.53
N GLY A 285 -9.02 -7.90 -15.09
CA GLY A 285 -9.61 -6.61 -14.77
C GLY A 285 -11.10 -6.47 -15.14
N LEU A 286 -11.66 -7.33 -16.00
CA LEU A 286 -13.09 -7.27 -16.39
C LEU A 286 -14.04 -7.87 -15.35
N GLY A 287 -13.53 -8.59 -14.35
CA GLY A 287 -14.38 -9.13 -13.29
C GLY A 287 -13.65 -9.95 -12.23
N GLU A 288 -12.58 -10.66 -12.58
CA GLU A 288 -11.83 -11.49 -11.61
C GLU A 288 -11.25 -10.65 -10.47
N PHE A 289 -10.75 -9.45 -10.77
CA PHE A 289 -10.26 -8.50 -9.76
C PHE A 289 -11.34 -8.07 -8.77
N TYR A 290 -12.62 -8.04 -9.18
CA TYR A 290 -13.73 -7.68 -8.31
C TYR A 290 -14.04 -8.82 -7.33
N PHE A 291 -13.97 -10.06 -7.80
CA PHE A 291 -14.12 -11.24 -6.95
C PHE A 291 -12.92 -11.43 -6.02
N GLU A 292 -11.70 -11.19 -6.49
CA GLU A 292 -10.48 -11.21 -5.65
C GLU A 292 -10.53 -10.16 -4.56
N THR A 293 -10.97 -8.94 -4.88
CA THR A 293 -11.17 -7.89 -3.88
C THR A 293 -12.20 -8.32 -2.83
N ALA A 294 -13.31 -8.94 -3.26
CA ALA A 294 -14.30 -9.48 -2.34
C ALA A 294 -13.75 -10.59 -1.43
N ARG A 295 -12.89 -11.48 -1.94
CA ARG A 295 -12.20 -12.51 -1.14
C ARG A 295 -11.23 -11.88 -0.14
N ALA A 296 -10.48 -10.85 -0.52
CA ALA A 296 -9.57 -10.17 0.38
C ALA A 296 -10.31 -9.47 1.54
N VAL A 297 -11.38 -8.72 1.25
CA VAL A 297 -12.22 -8.09 2.29
C VAL A 297 -12.88 -9.14 3.20
N SER A 298 -13.34 -10.25 2.62
CA SER A 298 -13.87 -11.39 3.37
C SER A 298 -12.78 -11.99 4.28
N SER A 299 -11.56 -12.16 3.79
CA SER A 299 -10.46 -12.74 4.56
C SER A 299 -10.09 -11.92 5.79
N ILE A 300 -9.97 -10.59 5.67
CA ILE A 300 -9.65 -9.73 6.81
C ILE A 300 -10.79 -9.67 7.83
N THR A 301 -12.02 -10.01 7.42
CA THR A 301 -13.18 -10.08 8.31
C THR A 301 -13.31 -11.44 9.01
N ALA A 302 -12.98 -12.55 8.32
CA ALA A 302 -13.20 -13.90 8.82
C ALA A 302 -12.46 -14.18 10.14
N SER A 303 -13.12 -14.80 11.12
CA SER A 303 -12.54 -15.17 12.43
C SER A 303 -12.31 -16.67 12.63
N SER A 304 -12.45 -17.47 11.57
CA SER A 304 -12.19 -18.92 11.59
C SER A 304 -10.81 -19.24 11.01
N THR A 305 -10.12 -20.23 11.57
CA THR A 305 -8.82 -20.73 11.07
C THR A 305 -8.83 -20.92 9.54
N PRO A 306 -7.81 -20.43 8.81
CA PRO A 306 -6.58 -19.80 9.30
C PRO A 306 -6.71 -18.30 9.63
N TYR A 307 -7.88 -17.71 9.47
CA TYR A 307 -8.13 -16.28 9.69
C TYR A 307 -8.40 -15.94 11.16
N ASN A 308 -8.00 -14.74 11.57
CA ASN A 308 -8.15 -14.24 12.95
C ASN A 308 -8.87 -12.88 13.04
N SER A 309 -9.67 -12.55 12.02
CA SER A 309 -10.40 -11.30 11.88
C SER A 309 -9.48 -10.08 12.05
N ALA A 310 -8.47 -9.97 11.19
CA ALA A 310 -7.52 -8.86 11.15
C ALA A 310 -8.21 -7.49 11.24
N LEU A 311 -9.38 -7.34 10.60
CA LEU A 311 -10.20 -6.14 10.67
C LEU A 311 -10.53 -5.75 12.12
N LEU A 312 -10.95 -6.69 12.96
CA LEU A 312 -11.32 -6.41 14.36
C LEU A 312 -10.13 -6.50 15.32
N LYS A 313 -9.12 -7.32 14.99
CA LYS A 313 -7.91 -7.49 15.81
C LYS A 313 -7.02 -6.24 15.79
N TYR A 314 -6.96 -5.53 14.66
CA TYR A 314 -6.10 -4.36 14.45
C TYR A 314 -6.95 -3.10 14.22
N PRO A 315 -7.49 -2.49 15.28
CA PRO A 315 -8.45 -1.38 15.19
C PRO A 315 -7.87 -0.09 14.62
N HIS A 316 -6.55 0.13 14.66
CA HIS A 316 -5.93 1.35 14.12
C HIS A 316 -5.55 1.21 12.64
N LEU A 317 -5.73 0.03 12.03
CA LEU A 317 -5.56 -0.15 10.60
C LEU A 317 -6.80 0.32 9.84
N HIS A 318 -6.56 1.20 8.87
CA HIS A 318 -7.54 1.74 7.94
C HIS A 318 -7.31 1.13 6.56
N TRP A 319 -8.30 0.39 6.08
CA TRP A 319 -8.18 -0.44 4.89
C TRP A 319 -8.77 0.28 3.68
N ARG A 320 -7.93 0.77 2.78
CA ARG A 320 -8.37 1.29 1.49
C ARG A 320 -8.58 0.14 0.52
N ILE A 321 -9.74 0.05 -0.10
CA ILE A 321 -10.16 -1.05 -0.96
C ILE A 321 -10.40 -0.54 -2.37
N SER A 322 -9.80 -1.22 -3.34
CA SER A 322 -9.95 -0.86 -4.75
C SER A 322 -11.37 -1.02 -5.29
N HIS A 323 -11.68 -0.21 -6.31
CA HIS A 323 -12.80 -0.38 -7.24
C HIS A 323 -14.16 -0.52 -6.53
N GLY A 324 -14.45 0.34 -5.56
CA GLY A 324 -15.72 0.29 -4.82
C GLY A 324 -15.97 -1.06 -4.11
N ALA A 325 -14.91 -1.70 -3.60
CA ALA A 325 -14.93 -3.04 -3.00
C ALA A 325 -15.28 -4.20 -3.94
N GLY A 326 -15.20 -4.00 -5.25
CA GLY A 326 -15.49 -5.03 -6.23
C GLY A 326 -16.87 -5.65 -6.04
N ALA A 327 -16.93 -6.98 -5.94
CA ALA A 327 -18.17 -7.74 -5.74
C ALA A 327 -18.57 -7.90 -4.26
N PHE A 328 -17.82 -7.32 -3.32
CA PHE A 328 -18.07 -7.51 -1.89
C PHE A 328 -19.45 -7.02 -1.43
N PRO A 329 -19.96 -5.84 -1.87
CA PRO A 329 -21.23 -5.33 -1.38
C PRO A 329 -22.38 -6.33 -1.52
N ASP A 330 -22.47 -7.00 -2.68
CA ASP A 330 -23.53 -7.97 -2.98
C ASP A 330 -23.46 -9.26 -2.15
N ILE A 331 -22.26 -9.66 -1.69
CA ILE A 331 -22.06 -10.91 -0.95
C ILE A 331 -21.92 -10.72 0.56
N SER A 332 -21.71 -9.48 1.01
CA SER A 332 -21.37 -9.11 2.39
C SER A 332 -22.29 -9.74 3.44
N GLU A 333 -23.60 -9.58 3.30
CA GLU A 333 -24.60 -10.10 4.25
C GLU A 333 -24.62 -11.64 4.28
N ARG A 334 -24.46 -12.28 3.12
CA ARG A 334 -24.37 -13.74 3.03
C ARG A 334 -23.10 -14.25 3.70
N PHE A 335 -21.98 -13.55 3.51
CA PHE A 335 -20.71 -13.89 4.13
C PHE A 335 -20.79 -13.79 5.66
N LEU A 336 -21.41 -12.73 6.20
CA LEU A 336 -21.55 -12.53 7.65
C LEU A 336 -22.42 -13.59 8.35
N LEU A 337 -23.22 -14.38 7.63
CA LEU A 337 -23.92 -15.54 8.21
C LEU A 337 -22.94 -16.57 8.80
N GLY A 338 -21.70 -16.63 8.28
CA GLY A 338 -20.64 -17.50 8.81
C GLY A 338 -20.01 -16.99 10.12
N PHE A 339 -20.17 -15.70 10.44
CA PHE A 339 -19.51 -15.01 11.55
C PHE A 339 -20.50 -14.16 12.36
N PRO A 340 -21.56 -14.76 12.92
CA PRO A 340 -22.65 -14.01 13.55
C PRO A 340 -22.21 -13.22 14.80
N LYS A 341 -21.11 -13.61 15.46
CA LYS A 341 -20.60 -12.91 16.64
C LYS A 341 -19.89 -11.61 16.27
N GLU A 342 -19.19 -11.62 15.14
CA GLU A 342 -18.40 -10.51 14.61
C GLU A 342 -19.25 -9.58 13.73
N ALA A 343 -20.38 -10.06 13.20
CA ALA A 343 -21.15 -9.39 12.18
C ALA A 343 -21.57 -7.94 12.51
N ALA A 344 -21.89 -7.63 13.76
CA ALA A 344 -22.23 -6.25 14.16
C ALA A 344 -20.99 -5.34 14.11
N ALA A 345 -19.86 -5.79 14.67
CA ALA A 345 -18.61 -5.04 14.68
C ALA A 345 -17.99 -4.92 13.28
N ALA A 346 -18.12 -5.96 12.44
CA ALA A 346 -17.66 -5.94 11.06
C ALA A 346 -18.41 -4.88 10.23
N ARG A 347 -19.75 -4.82 10.34
CA ARG A 347 -20.55 -3.78 9.66
C ARG A 347 -20.14 -2.38 10.09
N GLU A 348 -19.86 -2.18 11.38
CA GLU A 348 -19.38 -0.89 11.86
C GLU A 348 -18.00 -0.55 11.28
N ALA A 349 -17.08 -1.52 11.23
CA ALA A 349 -15.77 -1.33 10.64
C ALA A 349 -15.83 -1.05 9.13
N TYR A 350 -16.77 -1.66 8.38
CA TYR A 350 -17.02 -1.32 6.96
C TYR A 350 -17.38 0.16 6.76
N ARG A 351 -18.07 0.76 7.72
CA ARG A 351 -18.54 2.16 7.63
C ARG A 351 -17.56 3.19 8.18
N THR A 352 -16.54 2.76 8.92
CA THR A 352 -15.68 3.67 9.70
C THR A 352 -14.18 3.47 9.44
N ARG A 353 -13.76 2.28 9.00
CA ARG A 353 -12.35 1.92 8.80
C ARG A 353 -12.02 1.32 7.45
N LEU A 354 -13.00 0.85 6.69
CA LEU A 354 -12.81 0.61 5.25
C LEU A 354 -13.06 1.88 4.46
N TRP A 355 -12.15 2.17 3.53
CA TRP A 355 -12.21 3.30 2.61
C TRP A 355 -12.29 2.75 1.19
N TYR A 356 -13.13 3.33 0.35
CA TYR A 356 -13.48 2.75 -0.94
C TYR A 356 -13.10 3.74 -2.03
N ASP A 357 -12.19 3.34 -2.93
CA ASP A 357 -11.83 4.22 -4.03
C ASP A 357 -12.82 4.16 -5.20
N SER A 358 -12.77 5.20 -6.03
CA SER A 358 -13.62 5.36 -7.21
C SER A 358 -12.98 4.88 -8.51
N ALA A 359 -11.89 4.11 -8.47
CA ALA A 359 -11.23 3.65 -9.69
C ALA A 359 -12.09 2.63 -10.43
N GLY A 360 -12.12 2.67 -11.77
CA GLY A 360 -13.04 1.85 -12.57
C GLY A 360 -14.50 2.36 -12.54
N PRO A 361 -15.45 1.66 -13.20
CA PRO A 361 -16.84 2.12 -13.40
C PRO A 361 -17.71 2.06 -12.12
N VAL A 362 -17.25 2.68 -11.04
CA VAL A 362 -17.89 2.66 -9.72
C VAL A 362 -19.13 3.56 -9.68
N TRP A 363 -19.04 4.73 -10.29
CA TRP A 363 -20.12 5.72 -10.30
C TRP A 363 -20.92 5.68 -11.61
N PRO A 364 -22.25 5.91 -11.57
CA PRO A 364 -23.08 6.18 -10.39
C PRO A 364 -23.72 4.92 -9.78
N ASN A 365 -23.48 3.74 -10.35
CA ASN A 365 -24.30 2.55 -10.07
C ASN A 365 -23.72 1.66 -8.96
N GLN A 366 -22.48 1.19 -9.09
CA GLN A 366 -21.90 0.23 -8.15
C GLN A 366 -21.81 0.80 -6.73
N VAL A 367 -21.54 2.10 -6.60
CA VAL A 367 -21.48 2.78 -5.31
C VAL A 367 -22.75 2.61 -4.47
N LYS A 368 -23.93 2.41 -5.08
CA LYS A 368 -25.19 2.20 -4.36
C LYS A 368 -25.20 0.92 -3.54
N GLY A 369 -24.45 -0.11 -3.94
CA GLY A 369 -24.26 -1.30 -3.12
C GLY A 369 -23.57 -0.97 -1.79
N LEU A 370 -22.64 -0.01 -1.79
CA LEU A 370 -21.97 0.46 -0.58
C LEU A 370 -22.88 1.40 0.23
N THR A 371 -23.45 2.43 -0.40
CA THR A 371 -24.19 3.48 0.33
C THR A 371 -25.59 3.03 0.74
N GLU A 372 -26.39 2.47 -0.16
CA GLU A 372 -27.75 2.03 0.14
C GLU A 372 -27.75 0.62 0.73
N GLY A 373 -26.93 -0.28 0.20
CA GLY A 373 -26.87 -1.68 0.62
C GLY A 373 -26.16 -1.89 1.97
N LEU A 374 -24.97 -1.32 2.14
CA LEU A 374 -24.15 -1.49 3.35
C LEU A 374 -24.25 -0.31 4.33
N HIS A 375 -24.92 0.77 3.96
CA HIS A 375 -25.00 2.01 4.72
C HIS A 375 -23.62 2.63 4.98
N VAL A 376 -22.70 2.50 4.02
CA VAL A 376 -21.39 3.16 4.06
C VAL A 376 -21.59 4.65 3.81
N PRO A 377 -21.10 5.53 4.69
CA PRO A 377 -21.21 6.96 4.50
C PRO A 377 -20.26 7.46 3.41
N LEU A 378 -20.62 8.53 2.71
CA LEU A 378 -19.80 9.11 1.63
C LEU A 378 -18.42 9.58 2.14
N GLU A 379 -18.31 9.85 3.43
CA GLU A 379 -17.10 10.05 4.23
C GLU A 379 -15.99 9.03 3.92
N GLN A 380 -16.35 7.78 3.65
CA GLN A 380 -15.41 6.68 3.40
C GLN A 380 -15.04 6.51 1.92
N MET A 381 -15.58 7.34 1.04
CA MET A 381 -15.30 7.27 -0.40
C MET A 381 -14.14 8.20 -0.76
N VAL A 382 -13.16 7.69 -1.51
CA VAL A 382 -11.99 8.45 -1.98
C VAL A 382 -11.84 8.37 -3.50
N PHE A 383 -11.28 9.40 -4.10
CA PHE A 383 -11.09 9.44 -5.54
C PHE A 383 -9.90 8.58 -6.00
N GLY A 384 -10.05 7.92 -7.15
CA GLY A 384 -9.04 7.07 -7.77
C GLY A 384 -9.24 6.96 -9.29
N THR A 385 -8.16 6.90 -10.08
CA THR A 385 -8.25 6.80 -11.55
C THR A 385 -7.79 5.47 -12.15
N ASP A 386 -6.95 4.72 -11.44
CA ASP A 386 -6.15 3.60 -11.94
C ASP A 386 -5.15 4.02 -13.04
N TYR A 387 -4.67 5.27 -13.05
CA TYR A 387 -3.66 5.68 -14.03
C TYR A 387 -2.37 4.84 -13.90
N PRO A 388 -1.72 4.41 -15.00
CA PRO A 388 -2.12 4.53 -16.40
C PRO A 388 -2.93 3.33 -16.91
N TYR A 389 -3.24 2.32 -16.08
CA TYR A 389 -3.95 1.11 -16.49
C TYR A 389 -5.41 1.38 -16.89
N GLY A 390 -6.07 2.36 -16.27
CA GLY A 390 -7.39 2.81 -16.67
C GLY A 390 -7.42 3.34 -18.11
N ILE A 391 -6.33 3.94 -18.59
CA ILE A 391 -6.23 4.45 -19.96
C ILE A 391 -6.27 3.30 -20.97
N GLY A 392 -7.19 3.42 -21.92
CA GLY A 392 -7.40 2.44 -22.98
C GLY A 392 -8.05 1.14 -22.50
N PHE A 393 -8.43 1.05 -21.22
CA PHE A 393 -9.23 -0.05 -20.69
C PHE A 393 -10.67 0.36 -20.40
N TRP A 394 -10.87 1.54 -19.83
CA TRP A 394 -12.16 2.24 -19.78
C TRP A 394 -11.98 3.74 -20.02
N ASP A 395 -13.10 4.45 -20.08
CA ASP A 395 -13.12 5.91 -20.22
C ASP A 395 -12.98 6.56 -18.84
N VAL A 396 -11.75 6.99 -18.52
CA VAL A 396 -11.43 7.65 -17.24
C VAL A 396 -12.20 8.97 -17.10
N ASP A 397 -12.40 9.70 -18.19
CA ASP A 397 -13.20 10.93 -18.19
C ASP A 397 -14.66 10.64 -17.89
N ALA A 398 -15.22 9.58 -18.49
CA ALA A 398 -16.59 9.15 -18.19
C ALA A 398 -16.75 8.71 -16.73
N ASN A 399 -15.74 8.09 -16.12
CA ASN A 399 -15.80 7.73 -14.69
C ASN A 399 -15.74 8.96 -13.78
N ILE A 400 -14.86 9.93 -14.07
CA ILE A 400 -14.79 11.21 -13.36
C ILE A 400 -16.12 11.97 -13.51
N ALA A 401 -16.68 12.01 -14.72
CA ALA A 401 -17.98 12.59 -15.01
C ALA A 401 -19.10 11.85 -14.27
N GLY A 402 -19.05 10.52 -14.18
CA GLY A 402 -20.01 9.72 -13.42
C GLY A 402 -20.14 10.15 -11.96
N LEU A 403 -19.04 10.51 -11.30
CA LEU A 403 -19.04 11.11 -9.97
C LEU A 403 -19.45 12.59 -10.00
N ALA A 404 -18.94 13.38 -10.95
CA ALA A 404 -19.23 14.81 -11.05
C ALA A 404 -20.70 15.12 -11.35
N ASP A 405 -21.36 14.26 -12.11
CA ASP A 405 -22.74 14.40 -12.59
C ASP A 405 -23.73 13.58 -11.77
N ALA A 406 -23.27 12.84 -10.75
CA ALA A 406 -24.14 12.09 -9.85
C ALA A 406 -25.17 13.03 -9.20
N GLY A 407 -26.44 12.91 -9.62
CA GLY A 407 -27.53 13.78 -9.17
C GLY A 407 -28.00 13.47 -7.74
N ASP A 408 -27.70 12.27 -7.26
CA ASP A 408 -28.10 11.76 -5.95
C ASP A 408 -27.21 12.31 -4.80
N ILE A 409 -26.14 13.07 -5.11
CA ILE A 409 -25.24 13.68 -4.13
C ILE A 409 -24.98 15.17 -4.44
N SER A 410 -24.83 15.98 -3.41
CA SER A 410 -24.58 17.43 -3.48
C SER A 410 -23.17 17.77 -3.98
N SER A 411 -22.95 19.02 -4.39
CA SER A 411 -21.62 19.52 -4.76
C SER A 411 -20.60 19.40 -3.63
N VAL A 412 -21.03 19.63 -2.38
CA VAL A 412 -20.18 19.50 -1.19
C VAL A 412 -19.75 18.05 -1.00
N GLU A 413 -20.65 17.09 -1.19
CA GLU A 413 -20.33 15.66 -1.12
C GLU A 413 -19.39 15.21 -2.23
N LYS A 414 -19.56 15.75 -3.45
CA LYS A 414 -18.62 15.50 -4.56
C LYS A 414 -17.21 15.99 -4.24
N GLU A 415 -17.06 17.20 -3.72
CA GLU A 415 -15.75 17.71 -3.27
C GLU A 415 -15.10 16.83 -2.20
N ARG A 416 -15.93 16.24 -1.32
CA ARG A 416 -15.43 15.35 -0.30
C ARG A 416 -14.81 14.09 -0.89
N VAL A 417 -15.52 13.44 -1.81
CA VAL A 417 -15.01 12.26 -2.52
C VAL A 417 -13.76 12.61 -3.33
N PHE A 418 -13.77 13.76 -4.01
CA PHE A 418 -12.65 14.20 -4.85
C PHE A 418 -11.37 14.49 -4.07
N TRP A 419 -11.44 14.96 -2.82
CA TRP A 419 -10.23 15.30 -2.07
C TRP A 419 -10.39 15.40 -0.54
N LYS A 420 -11.47 15.96 0.03
CA LYS A 420 -11.52 16.20 1.50
C LYS A 420 -11.49 14.91 2.32
N ASN A 421 -12.12 13.84 1.83
CA ASN A 421 -12.10 12.54 2.49
C ASN A 421 -10.69 11.94 2.51
N THR A 422 -9.93 12.12 1.41
CA THR A 422 -8.52 11.74 1.35
C THR A 422 -7.69 12.48 2.40
N GLN A 423 -7.93 13.78 2.61
CA GLN A 423 -7.29 14.52 3.70
C GLN A 423 -7.68 13.99 5.08
N ALA A 424 -8.93 13.59 5.28
CA ALA A 424 -9.37 12.96 6.53
C ALA A 424 -8.78 11.55 6.73
N LEU A 425 -8.50 10.81 5.65
CA LEU A 425 -7.87 9.49 5.69
C LEU A 425 -6.42 9.58 6.17
N TRP A 426 -5.60 10.44 5.57
CA TRP A 426 -4.18 10.55 5.91
C TRP A 426 -3.85 11.64 6.94
N GLN A 427 -4.81 12.50 7.29
CA GLN A 427 -4.63 13.59 8.26
C GLN A 427 -3.35 14.39 7.95
N GLU A 428 -2.42 14.45 8.91
CA GLU A 428 -1.16 15.18 8.83
C GLU A 428 -0.01 14.36 8.19
N LYS A 429 -0.23 13.09 7.81
CA LYS A 429 0.81 12.26 7.12
C LYS A 429 1.18 12.76 5.74
N ILE A 430 0.32 13.56 5.10
CA ILE A 430 0.56 14.17 3.80
C ILE A 430 0.40 15.68 3.93
N GLU A 431 1.39 16.43 3.43
CA GLU A 431 1.30 17.89 3.29
C GLU A 431 0.46 18.24 2.05
N TRP A 432 -0.68 18.92 2.24
CA TRP A 432 -1.72 19.07 1.21
C TRP A 432 -1.60 20.24 0.25
#